data_AF-A0A4Y7U420-F1
#
_entry.id   AF-A0A4Y7U420-F1
#
_cell.length_a   1.000
_cell.length_b   1.000
_cell.length_c   1.000
_cell.angle_alpha   90.00
_cell.angle_beta   90.00
_cell.angle_gamma   90.00
#
_symmetry.space_group_name_H-M   'P 1'
#
loop_
_entity.id
_entity.type
_entity.pdbx_description
1 polymer ?
#
loop_
_entity_poly.entity_id
_entity_poly.type
_entity_poly.pdbx_seq_one_letter_code
_entity_poly.pdbx_strand_id
1 'polypeptide(L)'
;MIITRTNLFATAVVGAGISDLTTHFLCINENRARQNNYHFESGQFRMNGSLFELAENYAANSPLNFVKNVDTPLLLWTGRNDRQVLPSQSMEFHLALRRL
;
A
#
# COMPACT_ATOMS: atom_id res chain seq x y z
N MET A 1 4.74 1.76 3.98
CA MET A 1 4.66 3.13 4.54
C MET A 1 5.33 3.12 5.90
N ILE A 2 6.35 3.96 6.13
CA ILE A 2 7.23 3.83 7.32
C ILE A 2 6.59 4.37 8.60
N ILE A 3 5.72 5.39 8.51
CA ILE A 3 5.07 6.02 9.68
C ILE A 3 4.10 5.10 10.44
N THR A 4 3.73 3.94 9.88
CA THR A 4 2.96 2.92 10.62
C THR A 4 3.84 2.07 11.55
N ARG A 5 5.17 2.25 11.49
CA ARG A 5 6.18 1.46 12.20
C ARG A 5 7.08 2.29 13.10
N THR A 6 7.05 3.62 12.99
CA THR A 6 7.95 4.51 13.73
C THR A 6 7.38 5.92 13.82
N ASN A 7 7.75 6.63 14.89
CA ASN A 7 7.38 8.02 15.15
C ASN A 7 8.56 8.99 14.89
N LEU A 8 9.54 8.58 14.07
CA LEU A 8 10.72 9.39 13.75
C LEU A 8 10.42 10.66 12.94
N PHE A 9 9.29 10.70 12.23
CA PHE A 9 8.98 11.77 11.29
C PHE A 9 8.00 12.77 11.90
N ALA A 10 8.30 14.07 11.77
CA ALA A 10 7.40 15.13 12.23
C ALA A 10 6.14 15.26 11.34
N THR A 11 6.25 14.88 10.06
CA THR A 11 5.13 14.85 9.11
C THR A 11 5.48 13.92 7.94
N ALA A 12 4.45 13.44 7.24
CA ALA A 12 4.61 12.65 6.02
C ALA A 12 3.64 13.09 4.91
N VAL A 13 4.10 12.98 3.67
CA VAL A 13 3.27 13.13 2.47
C VAL A 13 3.38 11.84 1.68
N VAL A 14 2.26 11.19 1.41
CA VAL A 14 2.19 9.95 0.63
C VAL A 14 1.38 10.22 -0.63
N GLY A 15 2.09 10.24 -1.77
CA GLY A 15 1.51 10.33 -3.10
C GLY A 15 1.37 8.95 -3.72
N ALA A 16 0.17 8.61 -4.20
CA ALA A 16 -0.13 7.33 -4.87
C ALA A 16 0.44 6.10 -4.12
N GLY A 17 0.32 6.11 -2.80
CA GLY A 17 0.87 5.06 -1.94
C GLY A 17 0.04 3.78 -1.96
N ILE A 18 0.71 2.64 -1.83
CA ILE A 18 0.10 1.32 -1.69
C ILE A 18 0.00 0.99 -0.19
N SER A 19 -1.22 0.79 0.29
CA SER A 19 -1.59 0.54 1.69
C SER A 19 -1.93 -0.92 1.97
N ASP A 20 -2.43 -1.63 0.98
CA ASP A 20 -2.75 -3.06 1.07
C ASP A 20 -2.09 -3.81 -0.08
N LEU A 21 -1.11 -4.63 0.29
CA LEU A 21 -0.35 -5.43 -0.67
C LEU A 21 -1.17 -6.60 -1.20
N THR A 22 -2.19 -7.06 -0.46
CA THR A 22 -3.08 -8.16 -0.87
C THR A 22 -3.90 -7.74 -2.08
N THR A 23 -4.63 -6.62 -1.95
CA THR A 23 -5.39 -6.08 -3.07
C THR A 23 -4.48 -5.64 -4.20
N HIS A 24 -3.36 -4.96 -3.93
CA HIS A 24 -2.46 -4.49 -4.99
C HIS A 24 -1.83 -5.65 -5.77
N PHE A 25 -1.50 -6.78 -5.14
CA PHE A 25 -1.00 -7.99 -5.81
C PHE A 25 -2.00 -8.55 -6.82
N LEU A 26 -3.29 -8.55 -6.48
CA LEU A 26 -4.38 -9.08 -7.30
C LEU A 26 -4.97 -8.05 -8.28
N CYS A 27 -4.39 -6.84 -8.38
CA CYS A 27 -4.82 -5.82 -9.32
C CYS A 27 -4.20 -5.99 -10.71
N ILE A 28 -4.92 -5.49 -11.71
CA ILE A 28 -4.38 -5.31 -13.06
C ILE A 28 -3.81 -3.90 -13.17
N ASN A 29 -2.57 -3.80 -13.61
CA ASN A 29 -1.97 -2.58 -14.11
C ASN A 29 -2.60 -2.23 -15.45
N GLU A 30 -3.50 -1.23 -15.46
CA GLU A 30 -4.19 -0.81 -16.67
C GLU A 30 -3.26 -0.14 -17.68
N ASN A 31 -2.16 0.48 -17.24
CA ASN A 31 -1.19 1.11 -18.16
C ASN A 31 -0.49 0.09 -19.05
N ARG A 32 -0.30 -1.14 -18.55
CA ARG A 32 0.44 -2.20 -19.26
C ARG A 32 -0.41 -3.41 -19.62
N ALA A 33 -1.69 -3.41 -19.24
CA ALA A 33 -2.60 -4.55 -19.36
C ALA A 33 -2.00 -5.85 -18.79
N ARG A 34 -1.37 -5.76 -17.60
CA ARG A 34 -0.70 -6.89 -16.93
C ARG A 34 -1.07 -6.94 -15.45
N GLN A 35 -1.05 -8.13 -14.86
CA GLN A 35 -1.24 -8.32 -13.42
C GLN A 35 -0.11 -7.64 -12.64
N ASN A 36 -0.38 -7.22 -11.40
CA ASN A 36 0.63 -6.59 -10.54
C ASN A 36 1.50 -7.59 -9.78
N ASN A 37 1.11 -8.86 -9.67
CA ASN A 37 1.87 -9.93 -9.00
C ASN A 37 3.37 -9.97 -9.36
N TYR A 38 3.74 -9.72 -10.63
CA TYR A 38 5.16 -9.71 -11.02
C TYR A 38 5.98 -8.67 -10.25
N HIS A 39 5.38 -7.53 -9.85
CA HIS A 39 6.07 -6.52 -9.05
C HIS A 39 6.52 -7.08 -7.71
N PHE A 40 5.79 -8.05 -7.17
CA PHE A 40 6.04 -8.70 -5.90
C PHE A 40 6.96 -9.91 -6.01
N GLU A 41 6.77 -10.76 -7.01
CA GLU A 41 7.55 -11.99 -7.13
C GLU A 41 8.98 -11.73 -7.64
N SER A 42 9.16 -10.77 -8.55
CA SER A 42 10.47 -10.49 -9.16
C SER A 42 10.79 -9.00 -9.38
N GLY A 43 9.79 -8.13 -9.27
CA GLY A 43 9.90 -6.71 -9.65
C GLY A 43 10.45 -5.79 -8.57
N GLN A 44 9.70 -4.74 -8.23
CA GLN A 44 10.16 -3.69 -7.31
C GLN A 44 9.98 -4.05 -5.82
N PHE A 45 8.92 -4.81 -5.48
CA PHE A 45 8.66 -5.21 -4.10
C PHE A 45 9.52 -6.41 -3.68
N ARG A 46 9.84 -7.33 -4.60
CA ARG A 46 10.73 -8.51 -4.37
C ARG A 46 10.43 -9.24 -3.06
N MET A 47 9.17 -9.59 -2.86
CA MET A 47 8.70 -10.43 -1.76
C MET A 47 9.13 -11.90 -1.91
N ASN A 48 9.69 -12.28 -3.07
CA ASN A 48 10.28 -13.60 -3.36
C ASN A 48 9.30 -14.78 -3.27
N GLY A 49 8.01 -14.53 -3.49
CA GLY A 49 6.98 -15.56 -3.55
C GLY A 49 5.60 -14.96 -3.75
N SER A 50 4.66 -15.82 -4.13
CA SER A 50 3.28 -15.42 -4.34
C SER A 50 2.60 -15.02 -3.01
N LEU A 51 1.51 -14.25 -3.11
CA LEU A 51 0.65 -13.93 -1.97
C LEU A 51 0.18 -15.18 -1.20
N PHE A 52 -0.03 -16.29 -1.90
CA PHE A 52 -0.59 -17.52 -1.31
C PHE A 52 0.47 -18.37 -0.59
N GLU A 53 1.74 -18.27 -1.00
CA GLU A 53 2.85 -18.93 -0.31
C GLU A 53 3.32 -18.13 0.90
N LEU A 54 3.29 -16.80 0.81
CA LEU A 54 3.87 -15.88 1.78
C LEU A 54 2.85 -14.94 2.41
N ALA A 55 1.61 -15.39 2.61
CA ALA A 55 0.49 -14.54 3.06
C ALA A 55 0.82 -13.69 4.30
N GLU A 56 1.50 -14.27 5.28
CA GLU A 56 1.94 -13.55 6.48
C GLU A 56 2.90 -12.40 6.17
N ASN A 57 3.79 -12.56 5.19
CA ASN A 57 4.72 -11.51 4.78
C ASN A 57 3.98 -10.35 4.11
N TYR A 58 2.96 -10.63 3.27
CA TYR A 58 2.14 -9.58 2.65
C TYR A 58 1.32 -8.84 3.71
N ALA A 59 0.73 -9.56 4.68
CA ALA A 59 0.03 -8.96 5.80
C ALA A 59 0.96 -8.11 6.68
N ALA A 60 2.16 -8.60 6.98
CA ALA A 60 3.15 -7.88 7.76
C ALA A 60 3.67 -6.63 7.04
N ASN A 61 3.73 -6.61 5.71
CA ASN A 61 4.23 -5.45 4.97
C ASN A 61 3.13 -4.47 4.52
N SER A 62 1.86 -4.83 4.65
CA SER A 62 0.72 -3.96 4.30
C SER A 62 0.52 -2.86 5.34
N PRO A 63 0.73 -1.57 5.00
CA PRO A 63 0.55 -0.48 5.95
C PRO A 63 -0.83 -0.43 6.63
N LEU A 64 -1.88 -0.82 5.92
CA LEU A 64 -3.26 -0.80 6.41
C LEU A 64 -3.43 -1.58 7.72
N ASN A 65 -2.69 -2.68 7.88
CA ASN A 65 -2.75 -3.53 9.09
C ASN A 65 -2.14 -2.88 10.34
N PHE A 66 -1.38 -1.80 10.17
CA PHE A 66 -0.68 -1.09 11.25
C PHE A 66 -1.14 0.36 11.38
N VAL A 67 -2.31 0.70 10.82
CA VAL A 67 -2.87 2.05 10.81
C VAL A 67 -3.09 2.62 12.21
N LYS A 68 -3.34 1.76 13.22
CA LYS A 68 -3.47 2.14 14.64
C LYS A 68 -2.22 2.78 15.25
N ASN A 69 -1.07 2.58 14.63
CA ASN A 69 0.20 3.10 15.13
C ASN A 69 0.53 4.49 14.57
N VAL A 70 -0.32 5.04 13.68
CA VAL A 70 -0.05 6.31 13.03
C VAL A 70 -0.40 7.47 13.95
N ASP A 71 0.63 8.16 14.43
CA ASP A 71 0.52 9.42 15.19
C ASP A 71 1.18 10.60 14.44
N THR A 72 1.76 10.34 13.27
CA THR A 72 2.42 11.36 12.44
C THR A 72 1.41 12.11 11.57
N PRO A 73 1.39 13.46 11.57
CA PRO A 73 0.60 14.26 10.63
C PRO A 73 0.85 13.83 9.18
N LEU A 74 -0.23 13.44 8.48
CA LEU A 74 -0.16 12.80 7.18
C LEU A 74 -1.04 13.50 6.15
N LEU A 75 -0.45 13.82 5.00
CA LEU A 75 -1.17 14.14 3.77
C LEU A 75 -1.16 12.93 2.84
N LEU A 76 -2.34 12.40 2.54
CA LEU A 76 -2.56 11.42 1.48
C LEU A 76 -3.01 12.15 0.22
N TRP A 77 -2.41 11.84 -0.93
CA TRP A 77 -2.91 12.34 -2.21
C TRP A 77 -2.73 11.29 -3.31
N THR A 78 -3.67 11.25 -4.25
CA THR A 78 -3.60 10.35 -5.41
C THR A 78 -4.33 10.95 -6.60
N GLY A 79 -3.95 10.55 -7.81
CA GLY A 79 -4.65 10.93 -9.03
C GLY A 79 -5.92 10.12 -9.19
N ARG A 80 -7.07 10.77 -9.44
CA ARG A 80 -8.36 10.08 -9.65
C ARG A 80 -8.31 9.04 -10.79
N ASN A 81 -7.51 9.30 -11.81
CA ASN A 81 -7.36 8.44 -13.00
C ASN A 81 -6.01 7.69 -12.98
N ASP A 82 -5.42 7.46 -11.80
CA ASP A 82 -4.22 6.63 -11.70
C ASP A 82 -4.56 5.18 -12.07
N ARG A 83 -3.89 4.72 -13.13
CA ARG A 83 -4.05 3.39 -13.75
C ARG A 83 -2.95 2.41 -13.34
N GLN A 84 -1.99 2.86 -12.55
CA GLN A 84 -0.89 2.07 -12.00
C GLN A 84 -1.22 1.65 -10.56
N VAL A 85 -1.61 2.62 -9.74
CA VAL A 85 -1.99 2.42 -8.34
C VAL A 85 -3.44 2.86 -8.19
N LEU A 86 -4.33 1.91 -7.88
CA LEU A 86 -5.74 2.22 -7.74
C LEU A 86 -5.95 3.32 -6.68
N PRO A 87 -6.76 4.37 -6.98
CA PRO A 87 -7.06 5.42 -6.01
C PRO A 87 -7.68 4.91 -4.70
N SER A 88 -8.29 3.72 -4.73
CA SER A 88 -8.85 3.05 -3.55
C SER A 88 -7.81 2.80 -2.46
N GLN A 89 -6.52 2.63 -2.80
CA GLN A 89 -5.43 2.47 -1.82
C GLN A 89 -5.31 3.71 -0.91
N SER A 90 -5.38 4.91 -1.49
CA SER A 90 -5.37 6.13 -0.66
C SER A 90 -6.69 6.30 0.10
N MET A 91 -7.83 5.91 -0.51
CA MET A 91 -9.15 6.02 0.11
C MET A 91 -9.31 5.10 1.32
N GLU A 92 -8.94 3.83 1.21
CA GLU A 92 -9.07 2.84 2.30
C GLU A 92 -8.19 3.24 3.49
N PHE A 93 -6.97 3.73 3.24
CA PHE A 93 -6.06 4.15 4.30
C PHE A 93 -6.57 5.42 4.99
N HIS A 94 -7.09 6.39 4.23
CA HIS A 94 -7.75 7.57 4.78
C HIS A 94 -8.96 7.19 5.64
N LEU A 95 -9.84 6.33 5.14
CA LEU A 95 -11.03 5.89 5.86
C LEU A 95 -10.66 5.13 7.12
N ALA A 96 -9.62 4.29 7.09
CA ALA A 96 -9.14 3.58 8.26
C ALA A 96 -8.64 4.54 9.35
N LEU A 97 -7.82 5.54 8.99
CA LEU A 97 -7.35 6.57 9.94
C LEU A 97 -8.51 7.38 10.54
N ARG A 98 -9.57 7.64 9.78
CA ARG A 98 -10.75 8.39 10.26
C ARG A 98 -11.64 7.61 11.23
N ARG A 99 -11.39 6.32 11.45
CA ARG A 99 -12.16 5.46 12.35
C ARG A 99 -11.48 5.16 13.68
N LEU A 100 -10.24 5.63 13.84
CA LEU A 100 -9.46 5.54 15.05
C LEU A 100 -9.53 6.86 15.82
#